data_AF-A0A1L8MB87-F1
#
_entry.id   AF-A0A1L8MB87-F1
#
_cell.length_a   1.000
_cell.length_b   1.000
_cell.length_c   1.000
_cell.angle_alpha   90.00
_cell.angle_beta   90.00
_cell.angle_gamma   90.00
#
_symmetry.space_group_name_H-M   'P 1'
#
loop_
_entity.id
_entity.type
_entity.pdbx_description
1 polymer ?
#
loop_
_entity_poly.entity_id
_entity_poly.type
_entity_poly.pdbx_seq_one_letter_code
_entity_poly.pdbx_strand_id
1 'polypeptide(L)'
;MYSQESKHGVSLQVFGIVLLLPAITLLYLSTKSNSPANYLFSSGFFLFAILLWVIGAYQKRKFFKLGKTPLTLTPSCCTIGEQFEGTIEIERPNFNRVKEISITLWQYRKTAGDESRADRVWESSAIAKINHEDGKTILNFNFTIPRDMEPTNKAFFSNNKYYWEASFEFVESMQSIKRTWEIPVKI
;
A
#
# COMPACT_ATOMS: atom_id res chain seq x y z
N MET A 1 12.76 -4.66 0.29
CA MET A 1 11.32 -4.77 0.69
C MET A 1 10.45 -4.14 -0.40
N TYR A 2 9.28 -4.71 -0.71
CA TYR A 2 8.39 -4.19 -1.77
C TYR A 2 7.24 -3.36 -1.20
N SER A 3 6.75 -2.39 -1.98
CA SER A 3 5.67 -1.50 -1.53
C SER A 3 4.32 -2.22 -1.36
N GLN A 4 3.59 -1.91 -0.30
CA GLN A 4 2.31 -2.54 0.04
C GLN A 4 1.18 -2.19 -0.95
N GLU A 5 1.22 -1.01 -1.59
CA GLU A 5 0.21 -0.55 -2.56
C GLU A 5 0.05 -1.54 -3.74
N SER A 6 1.10 -2.29 -4.07
CA SER A 6 1.11 -3.31 -5.13
C SER A 6 0.06 -4.42 -4.93
N LYS A 7 -0.22 -4.79 -3.66
CA LYS A 7 -1.01 -5.97 -3.33
C LYS A 7 -2.51 -5.73 -3.44
N HIS A 8 -2.96 -4.53 -3.08
CA HIS A 8 -4.39 -4.21 -2.97
C HIS A 8 -5.06 -4.01 -4.34
N GLY A 9 -4.41 -3.31 -5.27
CA GLY A 9 -4.96 -3.11 -6.62
C GLY A 9 -5.06 -4.41 -7.43
N VAL A 10 -4.07 -5.30 -7.28
CA VAL A 10 -4.07 -6.60 -7.96
C VAL A 10 -5.14 -7.53 -7.39
N SER A 11 -5.31 -7.58 -6.06
CA SER A 11 -6.35 -8.42 -5.45
C SER A 11 -7.75 -7.99 -5.85
N LEU A 12 -8.02 -6.67 -5.90
CA LEU A 12 -9.32 -6.14 -6.31
C LEU A 12 -9.64 -6.48 -7.77
N GLN A 13 -8.66 -6.38 -8.67
CA GLN A 13 -8.85 -6.74 -10.08
C GLN A 13 -9.14 -8.23 -10.25
N VAL A 14 -8.40 -9.10 -9.55
CA VAL A 14 -8.63 -10.56 -9.59
C VAL A 14 -10.00 -10.91 -9.03
N PHE A 15 -10.39 -10.30 -7.91
CA PHE A 15 -11.71 -10.49 -7.31
C PHE A 15 -12.85 -10.09 -8.25
N GLY A 16 -12.70 -8.95 -8.96
CA GLY A 16 -13.65 -8.54 -10.00
C GLY A 16 -13.79 -9.58 -11.13
N ILE A 17 -12.68 -10.14 -11.61
CA ILE A 17 -12.71 -11.20 -12.65
C ILE A 17 -13.43 -12.45 -12.16
N VAL A 18 -13.16 -12.87 -10.91
CA VAL A 18 -13.82 -14.04 -10.31
C VAL A 18 -15.33 -13.83 -10.20
N LEU A 19 -15.79 -12.62 -9.86
CA LEU A 19 -17.21 -12.29 -9.79
C LEU A 19 -17.88 -12.12 -11.17
N LEU A 20 -17.13 -11.76 -12.21
CA LEU A 20 -17.67 -11.65 -13.57
C LEU A 20 -18.14 -13.01 -14.13
N LEU A 21 -17.44 -14.11 -13.82
CA LEU A 21 -17.80 -15.45 -14.28
C LEU A 21 -19.22 -15.89 -13.86
N PRO A 22 -19.61 -15.86 -12.56
CA PRO A 22 -20.98 -16.17 -12.16
C PRO A 22 -21.96 -15.08 -12.61
N ALA A 23 -21.55 -13.81 -12.72
CA ALA A 23 -22.42 -12.73 -13.19
C ALA A 23 -22.91 -12.95 -14.62
N ILE A 24 -22.04 -13.40 -15.53
CA ILE A 24 -22.39 -13.74 -16.91
C ILE A 24 -23.39 -14.90 -16.94
N THR A 25 -23.15 -15.93 -16.14
CA THR A 25 -24.04 -17.10 -16.03
C THR A 25 -25.42 -16.70 -15.49
N LEU A 26 -25.47 -15.83 -14.47
CA LEU A 26 -26.73 -15.30 -13.90
C LEU A 26 -27.48 -14.43 -14.90
N LEU A 27 -26.79 -13.57 -15.67
CA LEU A 27 -27.40 -12.79 -16.75
C LEU A 27 -28.02 -13.70 -17.82
N TYR A 28 -27.29 -14.74 -18.24
CA TYR A 28 -27.78 -15.70 -19.23
C TYR A 28 -28.98 -16.52 -18.73
N LEU A 29 -28.96 -16.96 -17.47
CA LEU A 29 -30.11 -17.62 -16.85
C LEU A 29 -31.29 -16.67 -16.71
N SER A 30 -31.03 -15.39 -16.44
CA SER A 30 -32.07 -14.39 -16.32
C SER A 30 -32.74 -14.06 -17.65
N THR A 31 -32.06 -14.13 -18.79
CA THR A 31 -32.72 -13.93 -20.10
C THR A 31 -33.64 -15.09 -20.46
N LYS A 32 -33.43 -16.27 -19.87
CA LYS A 32 -34.35 -17.42 -19.98
C LYS A 32 -35.51 -17.34 -18.98
N SER A 33 -35.38 -16.53 -17.94
CA SER A 33 -36.41 -16.33 -16.91
C SER A 33 -37.26 -15.12 -17.28
N ASN A 34 -38.59 -15.30 -17.42
CA ASN A 34 -39.52 -14.18 -17.67
C ASN A 34 -39.78 -13.30 -16.42
N SER A 35 -38.90 -13.34 -15.42
CA SER A 35 -39.04 -12.54 -14.20
C SER A 35 -38.23 -11.25 -14.30
N PRO A 36 -38.88 -10.07 -14.28
CA PRO A 36 -38.19 -8.79 -14.32
C PRO A 36 -37.27 -8.56 -13.10
N ALA A 37 -37.59 -9.17 -11.95
CA ALA A 37 -36.76 -9.07 -10.75
C ALA A 37 -35.38 -9.75 -10.93
N ASN A 38 -35.35 -10.91 -11.60
CA ASN A 38 -34.11 -11.64 -11.87
C ASN A 38 -33.20 -10.87 -12.83
N TYR A 39 -33.81 -10.14 -13.78
CA TYR A 39 -33.09 -9.33 -14.75
C TYR A 39 -32.42 -8.12 -14.09
N LEU A 40 -33.16 -7.42 -13.22
CA LEU A 40 -32.62 -6.29 -12.48
C LEU A 40 -31.48 -6.71 -11.55
N PHE A 41 -31.64 -7.82 -10.83
CA PHE A 41 -30.61 -8.33 -9.93
C PHE A 41 -29.34 -8.76 -10.68
N SER A 42 -29.49 -9.55 -11.75
CA SER A 42 -28.35 -10.04 -12.53
C SER A 42 -27.61 -8.91 -13.25
N SER A 43 -28.34 -7.93 -13.80
CA SER A 43 -27.75 -6.74 -14.41
C SER A 43 -27.00 -5.88 -13.38
N GLY A 44 -27.59 -5.65 -12.20
CA GLY A 44 -26.94 -4.90 -11.12
C GLY A 44 -25.67 -5.59 -10.61
N PHE A 45 -25.71 -6.91 -10.43
CA PHE A 45 -24.55 -7.70 -10.02
C PHE A 45 -23.42 -7.68 -11.07
N PHE A 46 -23.78 -7.73 -12.35
CA PHE A 46 -22.81 -7.61 -13.44
C PHE A 46 -22.16 -6.23 -13.50
N LEU A 47 -22.94 -5.15 -13.36
CA LEU A 47 -22.40 -3.79 -13.27
C LEU A 47 -21.46 -3.63 -12.07
N PHE A 48 -21.82 -4.20 -10.92
CA PHE A 48 -20.96 -4.21 -9.74
C PHE A 48 -19.62 -4.92 -10.00
N ALA A 49 -19.65 -6.08 -10.64
CA ALA A 49 -18.43 -6.82 -10.98
C ALA A 49 -17.52 -6.05 -11.96
N ILE A 50 -18.11 -5.37 -12.97
CA ILE A 50 -17.37 -4.47 -13.86
C ILE A 50 -16.74 -3.31 -13.10
N LEU A 51 -17.49 -2.66 -12.21
CA LEU A 51 -16.98 -1.54 -11.40
C LEU A 51 -15.76 -1.96 -10.58
N LEU A 52 -15.82 -3.11 -9.89
CA LEU A 52 -14.68 -3.65 -9.15
C LEU A 52 -13.47 -3.89 -10.05
N TRP A 53 -13.69 -4.45 -11.26
CA TRP A 53 -12.62 -4.68 -12.21
C TRP A 53 -11.97 -3.38 -12.72
N VAL A 54 -12.77 -2.36 -13.05
CA VAL A 54 -12.29 -1.05 -13.51
C VAL A 54 -11.51 -0.34 -12.40
N ILE A 55 -12.02 -0.35 -11.16
CA ILE A 55 -11.31 0.24 -10.01
C ILE A 55 -9.98 -0.49 -9.77
N GLY A 56 -9.97 -1.83 -9.84
CA GLY A 56 -8.76 -2.63 -9.72
C GLY A 56 -7.74 -2.32 -10.83
N ALA A 57 -8.20 -2.23 -12.08
CA ALA A 57 -7.36 -1.87 -13.22
C ALA A 57 -6.78 -0.45 -13.08
N TYR A 58 -7.57 0.51 -12.59
CA TYR A 58 -7.13 1.88 -12.31
C TYR A 58 -6.05 1.91 -11.22
N GLN A 59 -6.28 1.24 -10.09
CA GLN A 59 -5.30 1.14 -9.00
C GLN A 59 -4.00 0.47 -9.47
N LYS A 60 -4.12 -0.62 -10.26
CA LYS A 60 -2.99 -1.29 -10.88
C LYS A 60 -2.20 -0.35 -11.79
N ARG A 61 -2.87 0.40 -12.67
CA ARG A 61 -2.22 1.38 -13.56
C ARG A 61 -1.51 2.47 -12.76
N LYS A 62 -2.14 2.98 -11.69
CA LYS A 62 -1.51 3.94 -10.77
C LYS A 62 -0.25 3.36 -10.15
N PHE A 63 -0.28 2.08 -9.74
CA PHE A 63 0.90 1.39 -9.23
C PHE A 63 2.01 1.25 -10.28
N PHE A 64 1.69 0.89 -11.53
CA PHE A 64 2.71 0.74 -12.57
C PHE A 64 3.35 2.04 -13.04
N LYS A 65 2.83 3.23 -12.69
CA LYS A 65 3.43 4.53 -13.06
C LYS A 65 4.87 4.71 -12.57
N LEU A 66 5.20 4.17 -11.40
CA LEU A 66 6.56 4.21 -10.83
C LEU A 66 7.31 2.88 -11.02
N GLY A 67 6.61 1.84 -11.45
CA GLY A 67 7.15 0.48 -11.45
C GLY A 67 7.37 -0.05 -10.03
N LYS A 68 8.34 -0.97 -9.93
CA LYS A 68 8.78 -1.53 -8.65
C LYS A 68 9.66 -0.50 -7.96
N THR A 69 9.36 -0.24 -6.69
CA THR A 69 10.16 0.67 -5.86
C THR A 69 10.66 -0.10 -4.64
N PRO A 70 11.75 -0.89 -4.78
CA PRO A 70 12.28 -1.64 -3.65
C PRO A 70 12.94 -0.67 -2.65
N LEU A 71 12.63 -0.89 -1.37
CA LEU A 71 13.32 -0.25 -0.25
C LEU A 71 14.41 -1.18 0.27
N THR A 72 15.63 -0.68 0.35
CA THR A 72 16.79 -1.32 0.99
C THR A 72 17.14 -0.54 2.25
N LEU A 73 17.42 -1.25 3.34
CA LEU A 73 17.77 -0.66 4.63
C LEU A 73 19.16 -1.12 5.04
N THR A 74 19.94 -0.20 5.57
CA THR A 74 21.29 -0.43 6.12
C THR A 74 21.38 0.23 7.50
N PRO A 75 21.38 -0.55 8.60
CA PRO A 75 21.28 -2.01 8.69
C PRO A 75 19.90 -2.57 8.28
N SER A 76 19.83 -3.87 7.97
CA SER A 76 18.60 -4.53 7.49
C SER A 76 17.49 -4.63 8.55
N CYS A 77 17.85 -4.57 9.83
CA CYS A 77 16.95 -4.36 10.96
C CYS A 77 17.42 -3.11 11.70
N CYS A 78 16.49 -2.17 11.94
CA CYS A 78 16.80 -0.93 12.63
C CYS A 78 16.73 -1.16 14.14
N THR A 79 17.66 -0.56 14.89
CA THR A 79 17.67 -0.60 16.36
C THR A 79 17.08 0.69 16.93
N ILE A 80 16.37 0.59 18.04
CA ILE A 80 15.87 1.76 18.77
C ILE A 80 17.04 2.62 19.24
N GLY A 81 16.96 3.94 19.00
CA GLY A 81 18.00 4.89 19.37
C GLY A 81 19.19 4.96 18.42
N GLU A 82 19.25 4.11 17.39
CA GLU A 82 20.29 4.14 16.37
C GLU A 82 19.83 4.83 15.09
N GLN A 83 20.81 5.32 14.36
CA GLN A 83 20.65 5.90 13.05
C GLN A 83 20.68 4.79 11.99
N PHE A 84 19.74 4.83 11.05
CA PHE A 84 19.74 3.91 9.90
C PHE A 84 19.59 4.68 8.60
N GLU A 85 20.16 4.09 7.55
CA GLU A 85 20.07 4.59 6.20
C GLU A 85 19.11 3.73 5.38
N GLY A 86 18.31 4.40 4.55
CA GLY A 86 17.37 3.76 3.65
C GLY A 86 17.57 4.25 2.23
N THR A 87 17.50 3.31 1.30
CA THR A 87 17.65 3.56 -0.13
C THR A 87 16.40 3.07 -0.85
N ILE A 88 15.73 3.93 -1.60
CA ILE A 88 14.63 3.55 -2.49
C ILE A 88 15.07 3.72 -3.93
N GLU A 89 14.99 2.63 -4.67
CA GLU A 89 15.26 2.61 -6.10
C GLU A 89 13.96 2.88 -6.87
N ILE A 90 14.04 3.77 -7.86
CA ILE A 90 12.95 4.07 -8.78
C ILE A 90 13.46 3.84 -10.19
N GLU A 91 12.84 2.90 -10.90
CA GLU A 91 13.12 2.56 -12.31
C GLU A 91 12.60 3.65 -13.27
N ARG A 92 12.90 4.92 -12.98
CA ARG A 92 12.56 6.07 -13.82
C ARG A 92 13.73 7.04 -13.85
N PRO A 93 14.25 7.40 -15.03
CA PRO A 93 15.34 8.35 -15.15
C PRO A 93 14.86 9.76 -14.77
N ASN A 94 15.75 10.56 -14.15
CA ASN A 94 15.56 11.98 -13.83
C ASN A 94 14.30 12.27 -13.00
N PHE A 95 13.95 11.39 -12.06
CA PHE A 95 12.74 11.54 -11.25
C PHE A 95 13.00 12.41 -10.01
N ASN A 96 12.59 13.68 -10.04
CA ASN A 96 12.89 14.66 -8.96
C ASN A 96 11.66 15.13 -8.18
N ARG A 97 10.60 14.31 -8.12
CA ARG A 97 9.32 14.72 -7.51
C ARG A 97 9.17 14.37 -6.04
N VAL A 98 9.95 13.42 -5.54
CA VAL A 98 9.93 13.02 -4.12
C VAL A 98 11.00 13.83 -3.40
N LYS A 99 10.56 14.74 -2.54
CA LYS A 99 11.45 15.60 -1.73
C LYS A 99 11.58 15.12 -0.30
N GLU A 100 10.55 14.45 0.20
CA GLU A 100 10.40 14.12 1.60
C GLU A 100 9.96 12.66 1.73
N ILE A 101 10.56 11.99 2.71
CA ILE A 101 10.21 10.64 3.12
C ILE A 101 9.75 10.74 4.57
N SER A 102 8.60 10.14 4.86
CA SER A 102 8.00 10.11 6.19
C SER A 102 8.13 8.71 6.78
N ILE A 103 8.43 8.66 8.07
CA ILE A 103 8.42 7.44 8.86
C ILE A 103 7.35 7.56 9.91
N THR A 104 6.49 6.55 10.01
CA THR A 104 5.34 6.54 10.89
C THR A 104 5.36 5.29 11.76
N LEU A 105 5.19 5.47 13.06
CA LEU A 105 4.87 4.39 13.99
C LEU A 105 3.35 4.29 14.13
N TRP A 106 2.85 3.12 13.79
CA TRP A 106 1.44 2.80 13.93
C TRP A 106 1.24 1.83 15.07
N GLN A 107 0.16 2.05 15.81
CA GLN A 107 -0.32 1.16 16.86
C GLN A 107 -1.67 0.60 16.47
N TYR A 108 -1.72 -0.71 16.30
CA TYR A 108 -2.98 -1.45 16.23
C TYR A 108 -3.43 -1.80 17.65
N ARG A 109 -4.59 -1.27 18.04
CA ARG A 109 -5.29 -1.66 19.26
C ARG A 109 -6.54 -2.45 18.90
N LYS A 110 -6.78 -3.56 19.61
CA LYS A 110 -8.09 -4.20 19.64
C LYS A 110 -8.97 -3.45 20.63
N THR A 111 -10.06 -2.85 20.15
CA THR A 111 -11.10 -2.27 20.99
C THR A 111 -12.14 -3.32 21.36
N ALA A 112 -12.82 -3.15 22.49
CA ALA A 112 -13.91 -4.04 22.90
C ALA A 112 -15.03 -3.97 21.83
N GLY A 113 -15.39 -5.12 21.26
CA GLY A 113 -16.37 -5.21 20.17
C GLY A 113 -15.82 -5.67 18.81
N ASP A 114 -14.62 -6.25 18.77
CA ASP A 114 -13.97 -6.81 17.57
C ASP A 114 -13.54 -5.76 16.52
N GLU A 115 -13.72 -4.48 16.83
CA GLU A 115 -13.16 -3.40 16.04
C GLU A 115 -11.65 -3.27 16.33
N SER A 116 -10.87 -3.19 15.26
CA SER A 116 -9.44 -2.92 15.33
C SER A 116 -9.18 -1.51 14.82
N ARG A 117 -8.43 -0.72 15.58
CA ARG A 117 -8.10 0.66 15.25
C ARG A 117 -6.60 0.80 15.07
N ALA A 118 -6.20 1.45 13.98
CA ALA A 118 -4.82 1.86 13.73
C ALA A 118 -4.65 3.33 14.12
N ASP A 119 -3.95 3.58 15.21
CA ASP A 119 -3.62 4.93 15.65
C ASP A 119 -2.18 5.27 15.28
N ARG A 120 -1.99 6.51 14.81
CA ARG A 120 -0.65 7.06 14.54
C ARG A 120 -0.07 7.51 15.87
N VAL A 121 1.00 6.85 16.31
CA VAL A 121 1.68 7.17 17.59
C VAL A 121 2.79 8.18 17.38
N TRP A 122 3.51 8.05 16.26
CA TRP A 122 4.62 8.92 15.95
C TRP A 122 4.80 9.06 14.45
N GLU A 123 5.30 10.22 14.04
CA GLU A 123 5.67 10.50 12.66
C GLU A 123 6.85 11.47 12.63
N SER A 124 7.77 11.23 11.71
CA SER A 124 8.84 12.17 11.39
C SER A 124 9.09 12.14 9.89
N SER A 125 9.65 13.23 9.38
CA SER A 125 9.95 13.38 7.98
C SER A 125 11.38 13.88 7.78
N ALA A 126 11.99 13.45 6.68
CA ALA A 126 13.35 13.82 6.31
C ALA A 126 13.44 14.07 4.82
N ILE A 127 14.34 14.98 4.46
CA ILE A 127 14.61 15.30 3.07
C ILE A 127 15.39 14.14 2.44
N ALA A 128 14.87 13.63 1.33
CA ALA A 128 15.53 12.59 0.55
C ALA A 128 16.63 13.23 -0.32
N LYS A 129 17.83 12.67 -0.26
CA LYS A 129 18.89 12.98 -1.23
C LYS A 129 18.63 12.17 -2.50
N ILE A 130 18.53 12.87 -3.62
CA ILE A 130 18.21 12.26 -4.92
C ILE A 130 19.50 12.12 -5.72
N ASN A 131 19.83 10.88 -6.08
CA ASN A 131 20.93 10.55 -6.99
C ASN A 131 20.35 9.90 -8.26
N HIS A 132 21.04 10.08 -9.38
CA HIS A 132 20.68 9.45 -10.66
C HIS A 132 21.84 8.57 -11.10
N GLU A 133 21.58 7.26 -11.22
CA GLU A 133 22.57 6.26 -11.59
C GLU A 133 21.95 5.30 -12.61
N ASP A 134 22.65 5.00 -13.70
CA ASP A 134 22.27 4.00 -14.71
C ASP A 134 20.81 4.10 -15.23
N GLY A 135 20.31 5.33 -15.43
CA GLY A 135 18.94 5.57 -15.89
C GLY A 135 17.87 5.33 -14.83
N LYS A 136 18.27 5.15 -13.57
CA LYS A 136 17.41 5.01 -12.40
C LYS A 136 17.59 6.19 -11.47
N THR A 137 16.61 6.39 -10.60
CA THR A 137 16.67 7.39 -9.55
C THR A 137 16.76 6.68 -8.20
N ILE A 138 17.75 7.07 -7.42
CA ILE A 138 18.02 6.53 -6.08
C ILE A 138 17.68 7.61 -5.06
N LEU A 139 16.77 7.30 -4.15
CA LEU A 139 16.42 8.16 -3.03
C LEU A 139 17.11 7.64 -1.77
N ASN A 140 18.06 8.40 -1.25
CA ASN A 140 18.75 8.09 -0.01
C ASN A 140 18.20 8.96 1.12
N PHE A 141 17.91 8.34 2.25
CA PHE A 141 17.43 9.04 3.42
C PHE A 141 17.98 8.40 4.68
N ASN A 142 17.90 9.16 5.76
CA ASN A 142 18.47 8.75 7.02
C ASN A 142 17.56 9.20 8.16
N PHE A 143 17.27 8.28 9.08
CA PHE A 143 16.46 8.54 10.26
C PHE A 143 17.09 7.94 11.51
N THR A 144 16.75 8.52 12.65
CA THR A 144 17.02 7.96 13.97
C THR A 144 15.71 7.52 14.59
N ILE A 145 15.63 6.26 15.05
CA ILE A 145 14.47 5.78 15.80
C ILE A 145 14.53 6.39 17.22
N PRO A 146 13.47 7.04 17.72
CA PRO A 146 13.48 7.61 19.07
C PRO A 146 13.61 6.50 20.12
N ARG A 147 14.34 6.77 21.21
CA ARG A 147 14.63 5.78 22.28
C ARG A 147 13.41 5.38 23.10
N ASP A 148 12.41 6.23 23.08
CA ASP A 148 11.17 6.23 23.84
C ASP A 148 10.01 5.56 23.07
N MET A 149 10.31 4.93 21.94
CA MET A 149 9.32 4.28 21.07
C MET A 149 9.40 2.75 21.12
N GLU A 150 8.28 2.10 20.82
CA GLU A 150 8.13 0.65 20.85
C GLU A 150 8.73 -0.02 19.59
N PRO A 151 9.37 -1.20 19.74
CA PRO A 151 9.86 -1.98 18.61
C PRO A 151 8.70 -2.59 17.79
N THR A 152 9.01 -3.11 16.61
CA THR A 152 8.02 -3.82 15.81
C THR A 152 7.56 -5.09 16.54
N ASN A 153 6.28 -5.14 16.92
CA ASN A 153 5.68 -6.28 17.60
C ASN A 153 4.49 -6.82 16.80
N LYS A 154 4.69 -8.02 16.21
CA LYS A 154 3.66 -8.76 15.45
C LYS A 154 3.09 -9.96 16.19
N ALA A 155 3.33 -10.09 17.50
CA ALA A 155 2.87 -11.25 18.26
C ALA A 155 1.36 -11.47 18.08
N PHE A 156 0.98 -12.69 17.68
CA PHE A 156 -0.38 -13.02 17.27
C PHE A 156 -1.42 -12.74 18.37
N PHE A 157 -1.02 -12.95 19.63
CA PHE A 157 -1.85 -12.79 20.83
C PHE A 157 -1.72 -11.42 21.52
N SER A 158 -0.94 -10.47 20.98
CA SER A 158 -0.86 -9.14 21.58
C SER A 158 -2.08 -8.28 21.22
N ASN A 159 -2.67 -7.64 22.22
CA ASN A 159 -3.72 -6.63 22.04
C ASN A 159 -3.19 -5.32 21.45
N ASN A 160 -1.89 -5.04 21.64
CA ASN A 160 -1.19 -3.88 21.10
C ASN A 160 -0.09 -4.35 20.15
N LYS A 161 -0.26 -4.07 18.86
CA LYS A 161 0.76 -4.36 17.85
C LYS A 161 1.34 -3.05 17.35
N TYR A 162 2.65 -2.99 17.25
CA TYR A 162 3.37 -1.83 16.74
C TYR A 162 4.08 -2.21 15.45
N TYR A 163 3.98 -1.35 14.44
CA TYR A 163 4.75 -1.51 13.22
C TYR A 163 5.19 -0.15 12.69
N TRP A 164 6.37 -0.18 12.07
CA TRP A 164 6.98 0.98 11.47
C TRP A 164 6.74 0.99 9.98
N GLU A 165 6.34 2.14 9.44
CA GLU A 165 6.08 2.34 8.03
C GLU A 165 6.93 3.49 7.51
N ALA A 166 7.75 3.24 6.49
CA ALA A 166 8.29 4.31 5.65
C ALA A 166 7.31 4.60 4.52
N SER A 167 7.14 5.87 4.21
CA SER A 167 6.32 6.29 3.08
C SER A 167 6.86 7.53 2.41
N PHE A 168 6.54 7.70 1.14
CA PHE A 168 6.62 9.00 0.49
C PHE A 168 5.34 9.26 -0.28
N GLU A 169 5.04 10.53 -0.51
CA GLU A 169 3.93 10.95 -1.34
C GLU A 169 4.40 12.04 -2.30
N PHE A 170 3.91 11.99 -3.53
CA PHE A 170 4.09 13.06 -4.50
C PHE A 170 2.88 13.17 -5.42
N VAL A 171 2.76 14.32 -6.07
CA VAL A 171 1.67 14.57 -7.02
C VAL A 171 2.19 14.47 -8.46
N GLU A 172 1.52 13.68 -9.27
CA GLU A 172 1.77 13.60 -10.71
C GLU A 172 0.46 13.57 -11.49
N SER A 173 0.32 14.49 -12.43
CA SER A 173 -0.88 14.63 -13.28
C SER A 173 -2.17 14.70 -12.45
N MET A 174 -2.18 15.55 -11.41
CA MET A 174 -3.28 15.73 -10.45
C MET A 174 -3.65 14.48 -9.64
N GLN A 175 -2.79 13.45 -9.64
CA GLN A 175 -2.97 12.25 -8.81
C GLN A 175 -1.90 12.23 -7.72
N SER A 176 -2.33 12.09 -6.47
CA SER A 176 -1.43 11.78 -5.35
C SER A 176 -1.02 10.31 -5.47
N ILE A 177 0.29 10.06 -5.52
CA ILE A 177 0.87 8.72 -5.53
C ILE A 177 1.66 8.58 -4.23
N LYS A 178 1.19 7.68 -3.36
CA LYS A 178 1.82 7.37 -2.08
C LYS A 178 2.38 5.97 -2.12
N ARG A 179 3.62 5.79 -1.70
CA ARG A 179 4.24 4.48 -1.52
C ARG A 179 4.54 4.24 -0.07
N THR A 180 4.24 3.02 0.39
CA THR A 180 4.49 2.60 1.78
C THR A 180 5.29 1.29 1.81
N TRP A 181 6.16 1.17 2.80
CA TRP A 181 6.96 -0.02 3.11
C TRP A 181 6.96 -0.22 4.62
N GLU A 182 6.96 -1.47 5.04
CA GLU A 182 7.09 -1.81 6.45
C GLU A 182 8.56 -1.97 6.83
N ILE A 183 8.98 -1.38 7.96
CA ILE A 183 10.35 -1.42 8.48
C ILE A 183 10.41 -2.33 9.71
N PRO A 184 11.39 -3.25 9.82
CA PRO A 184 11.60 -4.03 11.03
C PRO A 184 12.46 -3.24 12.02
N VAL A 185 11.90 -2.91 13.18
CA VAL A 185 12.59 -2.23 14.28
C VAL A 185 12.69 -3.17 15.49
N LYS A 186 13.87 -3.24 16.10
CA LYS A 186 14.19 -4.06 17.28
C LYS A 186 14.79 -3.21 18.40
N ILE A 187 14.81 -3.78 19.61
CA ILE A 187 15.57 -3.27 20.76
C ILE A 187 17.04 -3.60 20.57
#